data_AF-A0A9Q3JHX0-F1
#
_entry.id   AF-A0A9Q3JHX0-F1
#
_cell.length_a   1.000
_cell.length_b   1.000
_cell.length_c   1.000
_cell.angle_alpha   90.00
_cell.angle_beta   90.00
_cell.angle_gamma   90.00
#
_symmetry.space_group_name_H-M   'P 1'
#
loop_
_entity.id
_entity.type
_entity.pdbx_description
1 polymer ?
#
loop_
_entity_poly.entity_id
_entity_poly.type
_entity_poly.pdbx_seq_one_letter_code
_entity_poly.pdbx_strand_id
1 'polypeptide(L)'
;MFLPCHKDDTAMDTAIMIWNKVIGHTGLFQNIISDRDPKFTSALWTNLHNLLGTKLSFSTAYHPQTDCLAERMMKTLKDMIRRFCAYGLEFKDSDGFTHYWCTLIQALELACKTSIHSYTGKAPEMLEKGWNPRLPYDTLKKELVDIHPTASSFKSMLDKARHHANSCIQDSFKYAKERWDQSHKPPYFKIGDLVLVSTLNFNKIKGPKKLKDSFAGPFMVKALHGPNAVQLELTGDLMNKHPTFPVSLIKAYSSSDKELIPLRNKPPLEIPPLEEGEEKKIMKVLKERRTRNKKDREYLVR
;
A
#
# COMPACT_ATOMS: atom_id res chain seq x y z
N MET A 1 8.65 -19.75 4.56
CA MET A 1 9.69 -20.68 4.08
C MET A 1 9.46 -20.94 2.61
N PHE A 2 10.52 -21.06 1.83
CA PHE A 2 10.44 -21.38 0.41
C PHE A 2 11.15 -22.71 0.14
N LEU A 3 10.46 -23.63 -0.53
CA LEU A 3 10.99 -24.94 -0.83
C LEU A 3 10.86 -25.18 -2.34
N PRO A 4 11.94 -25.62 -3.03
CA PRO A 4 11.84 -26.04 -4.42
C PRO A 4 11.06 -27.36 -4.48
N CYS A 5 10.12 -27.43 -5.42
CA CYS A 5 9.33 -28.64 -5.70
C CYS A 5 9.37 -28.93 -7.20
N HIS A 6 9.26 -30.20 -7.56
CA HIS A 6 9.06 -30.63 -8.92
C HIS A 6 7.57 -30.78 -9.22
N LYS A 7 7.21 -30.62 -10.50
CA LYS A 7 5.81 -30.75 -10.94
C LYS A 7 5.28 -32.16 -10.64
N ASP A 8 6.15 -33.15 -10.81
CA ASP A 8 5.83 -34.58 -10.69
C ASP A 8 5.94 -35.12 -9.25
N ASP A 9 6.24 -34.24 -8.26
CA ASP A 9 6.27 -34.64 -6.85
C ASP A 9 4.91 -35.19 -6.43
N THR A 10 4.93 -36.37 -5.80
CA THR A 10 3.72 -37.02 -5.28
C THR A 10 3.27 -36.38 -3.96
N ALA A 11 2.07 -36.77 -3.50
CA ALA A 11 1.60 -36.38 -2.17
C ALA A 11 2.54 -36.88 -1.05
N MET A 12 3.17 -38.05 -1.23
CA MET A 12 4.14 -38.59 -0.28
C MET A 12 5.42 -37.76 -0.25
N ASP A 13 5.96 -37.40 -1.42
CA ASP A 13 7.16 -36.57 -1.51
C ASP A 13 6.95 -35.21 -0.84
N THR A 14 5.77 -34.62 -1.07
CA THR A 14 5.35 -33.36 -0.46
C THR A 14 5.25 -33.48 1.07
N ALA A 15 4.67 -34.58 1.57
CA ALA A 15 4.57 -34.85 3.00
C ALA A 15 5.95 -35.04 3.67
N ILE A 16 6.84 -35.82 3.05
CA ILE A 16 8.22 -36.01 3.55
C ILE A 16 8.96 -34.67 3.57
N MET A 17 8.82 -33.86 2.51
CA MET A 17 9.44 -32.55 2.42
C MET A 17 8.97 -31.63 3.56
N ILE A 18 7.66 -31.57 3.81
CA ILE A 18 7.10 -30.76 4.90
C ILE A 18 7.54 -31.27 6.27
N TRP A 19 7.61 -32.58 6.46
CA TRP A 19 8.13 -33.17 7.69
C TRP A 19 9.57 -32.77 7.97
N ASN A 20 10.44 -32.96 6.98
CA ASN A 20 11.87 -32.74 7.13
C ASN A 20 12.26 -31.25 7.17
N LYS A 21 11.52 -30.39 6.45
CA LYS A 21 11.91 -28.99 6.26
C LYS A 21 11.04 -28.00 7.02
N VAL A 22 9.82 -28.34 7.39
CA VAL A 22 8.89 -27.37 7.99
C VAL A 22 8.60 -27.70 9.45
N ILE A 23 8.21 -28.94 9.74
CA ILE A 23 7.78 -29.35 11.09
C ILE A 23 8.94 -29.23 12.08
N GLY A 24 10.17 -29.54 11.69
CA GLY A 24 11.34 -29.36 12.54
C GLY A 24 11.60 -27.90 12.98
N HIS A 25 11.13 -26.91 12.21
CA HIS A 25 11.32 -25.49 12.51
C HIS A 25 10.10 -24.84 13.17
N THR A 26 8.89 -25.33 12.91
CA THR A 26 7.63 -24.66 13.30
C THR A 26 6.78 -25.49 14.26
N GLY A 27 7.05 -26.80 14.38
CA GLY A 27 6.14 -27.74 15.02
C GLY A 27 4.97 -28.15 14.11
N LEU A 28 4.00 -28.87 14.69
CA LEU A 28 2.79 -29.26 13.97
C LEU A 28 1.81 -28.08 13.88
N PHE A 29 1.21 -27.93 12.71
CA PHE A 29 0.20 -26.90 12.47
C PHE A 29 -1.15 -27.30 13.08
N GLN A 30 -1.87 -26.32 13.65
CA GLN A 30 -3.27 -26.50 14.04
C GLN A 30 -4.21 -26.50 12.82
N ASN A 31 -3.90 -25.65 11.82
CA ASN A 31 -4.67 -25.54 10.60
C ASN A 31 -3.73 -25.26 9.42
N ILE A 32 -3.91 -25.99 8.32
CA ILE A 32 -3.21 -25.75 7.06
C ILE A 32 -4.23 -25.23 6.05
N ILE A 33 -3.93 -24.07 5.47
CA ILE A 33 -4.70 -23.51 4.37
C ILE A 33 -3.92 -23.77 3.08
N SER A 34 -4.54 -24.45 2.12
CA SER A 34 -3.95 -24.73 0.81
C SER A 34 -4.96 -24.56 -0.31
N ASP A 35 -4.49 -24.52 -1.55
CA ASP A 35 -5.35 -24.71 -2.71
C ASP A 35 -5.83 -26.17 -2.82
N ARG A 36 -6.59 -26.44 -3.88
CA ARG A 36 -7.13 -27.77 -4.18
C ARG A 36 -6.22 -28.61 -5.07
N ASP A 37 -4.89 -28.43 -4.98
CA ASP A 37 -3.96 -29.31 -5.68
C ASP A 37 -4.22 -30.79 -5.29
N PRO A 38 -4.21 -31.73 -6.26
CA PRO A 38 -4.38 -33.17 -6.00
C PRO A 38 -3.48 -33.71 -4.89
N LYS A 39 -2.29 -33.13 -4.67
CA LYS A 39 -1.37 -33.53 -3.59
C LYS A 39 -1.99 -33.29 -2.22
N PHE A 40 -2.59 -32.12 -2.01
CA PHE A 40 -3.19 -31.71 -0.74
C PHE A 40 -4.62 -32.25 -0.54
N THR A 41 -5.28 -32.69 -1.61
CA THR A 41 -6.61 -33.33 -1.55
C THR A 41 -6.55 -34.87 -1.58
N SER A 42 -5.35 -35.44 -1.65
CA SER A 42 -5.15 -36.90 -1.66
C SER A 42 -5.61 -37.56 -0.36
N ALA A 43 -6.00 -38.83 -0.46
CA ALA A 43 -6.37 -39.65 0.70
C ALA A 43 -5.22 -39.77 1.70
N LEU A 44 -3.98 -39.89 1.23
CA LEU A 44 -2.78 -39.92 2.07
C LEU A 44 -2.67 -38.62 2.88
N TRP A 45 -2.69 -37.47 2.23
CA TRP A 45 -2.54 -36.16 2.88
C TRP A 45 -3.63 -35.92 3.93
N THR A 46 -4.89 -36.24 3.56
CA THR A 46 -6.05 -36.08 4.44
C THR A 46 -5.94 -36.98 5.67
N ASN A 47 -5.64 -38.27 5.49
CA ASN A 47 -5.51 -39.21 6.60
C ASN A 47 -4.32 -38.89 7.51
N LEU A 48 -3.18 -38.49 6.93
CA LEU A 48 -2.00 -38.09 7.68
C LEU A 48 -2.29 -36.91 8.61
N HIS A 49 -2.90 -35.84 8.09
CA HIS A 49 -3.20 -34.67 8.91
C HIS A 49 -4.34 -34.89 9.90
N ASN A 50 -5.32 -35.73 9.58
CA ASN A 50 -6.33 -36.18 10.55
C ASN A 50 -5.69 -36.92 11.73
N LEU A 51 -4.74 -37.83 11.46
CA LEU A 51 -4.00 -38.56 12.49
C LEU A 51 -3.18 -37.62 13.38
N LEU A 52 -2.58 -36.59 12.79
CA LEU A 52 -1.77 -35.59 13.50
C LEU A 52 -2.61 -34.51 14.21
N GLY A 53 -3.94 -34.54 14.08
CA GLY A 53 -4.84 -33.54 14.65
C GLY A 53 -4.77 -32.16 13.97
N THR A 54 -4.24 -32.08 12.75
CA THR A 54 -4.17 -30.85 11.96
C THR A 54 -5.42 -30.69 11.11
N LYS A 55 -6.11 -29.55 11.22
CA LYS A 55 -7.23 -29.22 10.35
C LYS A 55 -6.74 -28.84 8.95
N LEU A 56 -7.37 -29.36 7.91
CA LEU A 56 -7.14 -28.95 6.53
C LEU A 56 -8.27 -28.00 6.06
N SER A 57 -7.88 -26.86 5.52
CA SER A 57 -8.81 -25.84 5.00
C SER A 57 -8.45 -25.51 3.55
N PHE A 58 -9.29 -25.92 2.60
CA PHE A 58 -9.02 -25.67 1.18
C PHE A 58 -9.61 -24.34 0.72
N SER A 59 -8.83 -23.53 -0.01
CA SER A 59 -9.34 -22.34 -0.68
C SER A 59 -10.40 -22.74 -1.71
N THR A 60 -11.45 -21.92 -1.87
CA THR A 60 -12.46 -22.14 -2.91
C THR A 60 -12.03 -21.41 -4.18
N ALA A 61 -12.39 -21.97 -5.34
CA ALA A 61 -12.03 -21.43 -6.66
C ALA A 61 -12.45 -19.97 -6.90
N TYR A 62 -13.31 -19.39 -6.05
CA TYR A 62 -13.84 -18.03 -6.17
C TYR A 62 -13.63 -17.15 -4.91
N HIS A 63 -12.85 -17.61 -3.92
CA HIS A 63 -12.42 -16.77 -2.79
C HIS A 63 -10.89 -16.67 -2.70
N PRO A 64 -10.27 -15.81 -3.52
CA PRO A 64 -8.83 -15.60 -3.51
C PRO A 64 -8.31 -15.05 -2.16
N GLN A 65 -9.17 -14.47 -1.31
CA GLN A 65 -8.74 -13.85 -0.04
C GLN A 65 -7.98 -14.79 0.90
N THR A 66 -8.31 -16.09 0.91
CA THR A 66 -7.69 -17.09 1.79
C THR A 66 -6.26 -17.42 1.40
N ASP A 67 -5.92 -17.38 0.10
CA ASP A 67 -4.59 -17.73 -0.42
C ASP A 67 -3.81 -16.50 -0.94
N CYS A 68 -4.44 -15.31 -0.92
CA CYS A 68 -3.87 -14.05 -1.37
C CYS A 68 -2.50 -13.73 -0.77
N LEU A 69 -2.24 -14.17 0.48
CA LEU A 69 -0.97 -13.91 1.15
C LEU A 69 0.16 -14.74 0.52
N ALA A 70 -0.07 -16.04 0.32
CA ALA A 70 0.93 -16.92 -0.30
C ALA A 70 1.12 -16.55 -1.78
N GLU A 71 0.05 -16.26 -2.51
CA GLU A 71 0.13 -15.80 -3.91
C GLU A 71 0.93 -14.50 -4.06
N ARG A 72 0.67 -13.51 -3.19
CA ARG A 72 1.42 -12.24 -3.20
C ARG A 72 2.89 -12.48 -2.91
N MET A 73 3.21 -13.31 -1.91
CA MET A 73 4.59 -13.65 -1.58
C MET A 73 5.27 -14.40 -2.72
N MET A 74 4.58 -15.35 -3.35
CA MET A 74 5.06 -16.11 -4.51
C MET A 74 5.35 -15.18 -5.70
N LYS A 75 4.50 -14.18 -5.94
CA LYS A 75 4.74 -13.16 -6.98
C LYS A 75 6.02 -12.36 -6.70
N THR A 76 6.22 -11.92 -5.46
CA THR A 76 7.45 -11.23 -5.04
C THR A 76 8.68 -12.13 -5.21
N LEU A 77 8.61 -13.38 -4.76
CA LEU A 77 9.71 -14.34 -4.90
C LEU A 77 10.07 -14.58 -6.36
N LYS A 78 9.09 -14.79 -7.24
CA LYS A 78 9.31 -14.96 -8.68
C LYS A 78 10.00 -13.74 -9.30
N ASP A 79 9.62 -12.53 -8.89
CA ASP A 79 10.26 -11.30 -9.35
C ASP A 79 11.72 -11.20 -8.85
N MET A 80 11.97 -11.53 -7.59
CA MET A 80 13.33 -11.60 -7.04
C MET A 80 14.18 -12.61 -7.83
N ILE A 81 13.69 -13.84 -8.02
CA ILE A 81 14.40 -14.88 -8.79
C ILE A 81 14.74 -14.36 -10.19
N ARG A 82 13.78 -13.76 -10.92
CA ARG A 82 14.03 -13.23 -12.26
C ARG A 82 15.15 -12.19 -12.28
N ARG A 83 15.13 -11.23 -11.36
CA ARG A 83 16.16 -10.17 -11.26
C ARG A 83 17.53 -10.76 -10.95
N PHE A 84 17.59 -11.71 -10.02
CA PHE A 84 18.84 -12.36 -9.66
C PHE A 84 19.39 -13.24 -10.78
N CYS A 85 18.54 -14.03 -11.45
CA CYS A 85 18.97 -14.82 -12.59
C CYS A 85 19.42 -13.93 -13.75
N ALA A 86 18.71 -12.82 -14.03
CA ALA A 86 19.13 -11.86 -15.06
C ALA A 86 20.50 -11.27 -14.76
N TYR A 87 20.75 -10.84 -13.53
CA TYR A 87 22.06 -10.35 -13.10
C TYR A 87 23.14 -11.45 -13.14
N GLY A 88 22.81 -12.66 -12.67
CA GLY A 88 23.72 -13.80 -12.64
C GLY A 88 24.15 -14.32 -14.02
N LEU A 89 23.39 -14.00 -15.09
CA LEU A 89 23.80 -14.31 -16.47
C LEU A 89 25.01 -13.48 -16.92
N GLU A 90 25.23 -12.28 -16.38
CA GLU A 90 26.40 -11.45 -16.70
C GLU A 90 27.71 -12.06 -16.17
N PHE A 91 27.62 -12.95 -15.19
CA PHE A 91 28.77 -13.57 -14.52
C PHE A 91 28.88 -15.07 -14.82
N LYS A 92 28.27 -15.51 -15.93
CA LYS A 92 28.10 -16.92 -16.29
C LYS A 92 29.39 -17.73 -16.38
N ASP A 93 30.48 -17.10 -16.81
CA ASP A 93 31.75 -17.77 -17.11
C ASP A 93 32.82 -17.58 -16.03
N SER A 94 32.42 -17.22 -14.81
CA SER A 94 33.33 -17.07 -13.66
C SER A 94 32.99 -18.07 -12.56
N ASP A 95 34.02 -18.57 -11.85
CA ASP A 95 33.97 -19.76 -10.96
C ASP A 95 33.15 -19.60 -9.66
N GLY A 96 31.99 -18.95 -9.68
CA GLY A 96 31.22 -18.75 -8.44
C GLY A 96 29.76 -18.39 -8.57
N PHE A 97 29.15 -18.44 -9.75
CA PHE A 97 27.84 -17.84 -9.92
C PHE A 97 26.70 -18.86 -9.97
N THR A 98 25.73 -18.64 -9.10
CA THR A 98 24.49 -19.41 -8.96
C THR A 98 23.58 -19.23 -10.18
N HIS A 99 23.82 -20.02 -11.22
CA HIS A 99 22.91 -20.13 -12.38
C HIS A 99 21.59 -20.80 -12.02
N TYR A 100 21.61 -21.64 -10.99
CA TYR A 100 20.45 -22.39 -10.55
C TYR A 100 19.68 -21.58 -9.52
N TRP A 101 18.47 -21.16 -9.89
CA TRP A 101 17.56 -20.46 -8.97
C TRP A 101 17.34 -21.24 -7.65
N CYS A 102 17.41 -22.58 -7.68
CA CYS A 102 17.26 -23.44 -6.51
C CYS A 102 18.31 -23.16 -5.42
N THR A 103 19.56 -22.87 -5.78
CA THR A 103 20.62 -22.62 -4.79
C THR A 103 20.46 -21.28 -4.10
N LEU A 104 19.70 -20.36 -4.71
CA LEU A 104 19.43 -19.03 -4.17
C LEU A 104 18.22 -18.96 -3.25
N ILE A 105 17.35 -19.98 -3.23
CA ILE A 105 16.08 -19.94 -2.49
C ILE A 105 16.29 -19.56 -1.03
N GLN A 106 17.32 -20.11 -0.37
CA GLN A 106 17.60 -19.82 1.04
C GLN A 106 18.05 -18.38 1.26
N ALA A 107 18.86 -17.83 0.34
CA ALA A 107 19.29 -16.44 0.40
C ALA A 107 18.11 -15.47 0.16
N LEU A 108 17.22 -15.80 -0.78
CA LEU A 108 16.01 -15.02 -1.05
C LEU A 108 15.02 -15.11 0.11
N GLU A 109 14.86 -16.30 0.71
CA GLU A 109 14.05 -16.49 1.91
C GLU A 109 14.56 -15.62 3.06
N LEU A 110 15.88 -15.63 3.31
CA LEU A 110 16.50 -14.79 4.32
C LEU A 110 16.23 -13.31 4.04
N ALA A 111 16.42 -12.87 2.79
CA ALA A 111 16.14 -11.49 2.39
C ALA A 111 14.67 -11.10 2.63
N CYS A 112 13.71 -11.95 2.28
CA CYS A 112 12.28 -11.70 2.55
C CYS A 112 11.98 -11.62 4.05
N LYS A 113 12.60 -12.48 4.86
CA LYS A 113 12.40 -12.55 6.32
C LYS A 113 12.99 -11.36 7.06
N THR A 114 14.10 -10.80 6.58
CA THR A 114 14.79 -9.66 7.22
C THR A 114 14.39 -8.31 6.62
N SER A 115 13.70 -8.30 5.48
CA SER A 115 13.21 -7.06 4.87
C SER A 115 12.06 -6.45 5.66
N ILE A 116 12.14 -5.14 5.90
CA ILE A 116 11.08 -4.40 6.59
C ILE A 116 9.84 -4.34 5.70
N HIS A 117 8.72 -4.82 6.22
CA HIS A 117 7.46 -4.75 5.50
C HIS A 117 6.80 -3.37 5.68
N SER A 118 6.37 -2.75 4.59
CA SER A 118 5.88 -1.36 4.57
C SER A 118 4.70 -1.09 5.51
N TYR A 119 3.80 -2.08 5.67
CA TYR A 119 2.63 -1.94 6.54
C TYR A 119 2.96 -2.06 8.04
N THR A 120 3.86 -2.98 8.42
CA THR A 120 4.15 -3.27 9.84
C THR A 120 5.32 -2.43 10.37
N GLY A 121 6.14 -1.86 9.48
CA GLY A 121 7.37 -1.15 9.85
C GLY A 121 8.43 -2.06 10.49
N LYS A 122 8.22 -3.39 10.47
CA LYS A 122 9.10 -4.40 11.06
C LYS A 122 9.33 -5.55 10.09
N ALA A 123 10.49 -6.19 10.22
CA ALA A 123 10.80 -7.41 9.48
C ALA A 123 9.98 -8.60 10.01
N PRO A 124 9.54 -9.54 9.15
CA PRO A 124 8.83 -10.75 9.59
C PRO A 124 9.57 -11.55 10.66
N GLU A 125 10.89 -11.75 10.53
CA GLU A 125 11.66 -12.53 11.51
C GLU A 125 11.64 -11.86 12.90
N MET A 126 11.73 -10.53 12.95
CA MET A 126 11.59 -9.76 14.18
C MET A 126 10.21 -9.92 14.82
N LEU A 127 9.15 -10.01 14.01
CA LEU A 127 7.79 -10.20 14.51
C LEU A 127 7.54 -11.62 15.02
N GLU A 128 8.11 -12.62 14.35
CA GLU A 128 7.91 -14.04 14.66
C GLU A 128 8.80 -14.49 15.82
N LYS A 129 10.08 -14.11 15.82
CA LYS A 129 11.09 -14.62 16.76
C LYS A 129 11.64 -13.58 17.73
N GLY A 130 11.36 -12.29 17.51
CA GLY A 130 11.85 -11.19 18.36
C GLY A 130 13.30 -10.77 18.10
N TRP A 131 13.95 -11.31 17.07
CA TRP A 131 15.32 -10.93 16.68
C TRP A 131 15.51 -11.04 15.17
N ASN A 132 16.51 -10.33 14.64
CA ASN A 132 16.95 -10.46 13.26
C ASN A 132 18.34 -11.11 13.21
N PRO A 133 18.58 -12.07 12.29
CA PRO A 133 19.90 -12.64 12.08
C PRO A 133 20.87 -11.59 11.56
N ARG A 134 22.16 -11.77 11.89
CA ARG A 134 23.24 -10.99 11.29
C ARG A 134 23.42 -11.43 9.84
N LEU A 135 23.33 -10.50 8.90
CA LEU A 135 23.51 -10.82 7.49
C LEU A 135 25.01 -10.88 7.14
N PRO A 136 25.42 -11.69 6.15
CA PRO A 136 26.83 -11.80 5.77
C PRO A 136 27.49 -10.45 5.49
N TYR A 137 26.75 -9.53 4.86
CA TYR A 137 27.22 -8.18 4.57
C TYR A 137 27.45 -7.34 5.85
N ASP A 138 26.59 -7.45 6.85
CA ASP A 138 26.69 -6.67 8.10
C ASP A 138 27.96 -7.02 8.88
N THR A 139 28.46 -8.25 8.70
CA THR A 139 29.62 -8.80 9.40
C THR A 139 30.89 -8.82 8.55
N LEU A 140 30.83 -8.32 7.31
CA LEU A 140 31.92 -8.46 6.36
C LEU A 140 33.12 -7.61 6.77
N LYS A 141 34.26 -8.25 7.01
CA LYS A 141 35.49 -7.55 7.38
C LYS A 141 36.07 -6.80 6.18
N LYS A 142 36.38 -5.52 6.38
CA LYS A 142 36.93 -4.65 5.33
C LYS A 142 38.29 -5.16 4.84
N GLU A 143 39.14 -5.58 5.76
CA GLU A 143 40.49 -6.06 5.47
C GLU A 143 40.76 -7.35 6.24
N LEU A 144 41.30 -8.33 5.53
CA LEU A 144 41.80 -9.59 6.06
C LEU A 144 43.21 -9.74 5.47
N VAL A 145 44.18 -10.06 6.32
CA VAL A 145 45.60 -10.12 5.96
C VAL A 145 45.87 -11.27 4.97
N ASP A 146 45.11 -12.35 5.09
CA ASP A 146 45.15 -13.49 4.17
C ASP A 146 43.71 -13.91 3.84
N ILE A 147 43.38 -13.98 2.54
CA ILE A 147 42.05 -14.32 2.03
C ILE A 147 42.23 -15.34 0.92
N HIS A 148 41.61 -16.52 1.09
CA HIS A 148 41.54 -17.51 0.03
C HIS A 148 40.95 -16.91 -1.27
N PRO A 149 41.51 -17.18 -2.46
CA PRO A 149 41.08 -16.56 -3.71
C PRO A 149 39.56 -16.64 -3.98
N THR A 150 38.94 -17.79 -3.68
CA THR A 150 37.49 -17.99 -3.81
C THR A 150 36.68 -17.09 -2.87
N ALA A 151 37.15 -16.88 -1.63
CA ALA A 151 36.49 -15.99 -0.68
C ALA A 151 36.63 -14.51 -1.10
N SER A 152 37.76 -14.14 -1.70
CA SER A 152 37.96 -12.83 -2.32
C SER A 152 37.02 -12.61 -3.51
N SER A 153 36.87 -13.61 -4.38
CA SER A 153 35.91 -13.60 -5.49
C SER A 153 34.46 -13.44 -5.00
N PHE A 154 34.07 -14.18 -3.95
CA PHE A 154 32.75 -14.05 -3.32
C PHE A 154 32.49 -12.65 -2.76
N LYS A 155 33.48 -12.04 -2.09
CA LYS A 155 33.37 -10.65 -1.61
C LYS A 155 33.17 -9.67 -2.76
N SER A 156 33.99 -9.78 -3.81
CA SER A 156 33.89 -8.94 -5.01
C SER A 156 32.52 -9.05 -5.68
N MET A 157 31.98 -10.28 -5.79
CA MET A 157 30.62 -10.51 -6.25
C MET A 157 29.59 -9.77 -5.38
N LEU A 158 29.65 -9.94 -4.06
CA LEU A 158 28.66 -9.36 -3.16
C LEU A 158 28.66 -7.82 -3.27
N ASP A 159 29.84 -7.22 -3.40
CA ASP A 159 29.98 -5.78 -3.62
C ASP A 159 29.38 -5.36 -4.97
N LYS A 160 29.70 -6.06 -6.07
CA LYS A 160 29.13 -5.76 -7.40
C LYS A 160 27.59 -5.88 -7.41
N ALA A 161 27.06 -6.95 -6.83
CA ALA A 161 25.62 -7.19 -6.76
C ALA A 161 24.89 -6.08 -6.01
N ARG A 162 25.48 -5.60 -4.91
CA ARG A 162 24.96 -4.48 -4.13
C ARG A 162 25.01 -3.17 -4.90
N HIS A 163 26.11 -2.87 -5.57
CA HIS A 163 26.23 -1.66 -6.38
C HIS A 163 25.17 -1.65 -7.49
N HIS A 164 24.99 -2.78 -8.18
CA HIS A 164 23.95 -2.93 -9.19
C HIS A 164 22.54 -2.73 -8.59
N ALA A 165 22.23 -3.39 -7.47
CA ALA A 165 20.94 -3.23 -6.79
C ALA A 165 20.66 -1.77 -6.39
N ASN A 166 21.67 -1.05 -5.87
CA ASN A 166 21.56 0.36 -5.53
C ASN A 166 21.32 1.24 -6.76
N SER A 167 22.00 0.96 -7.88
CA SER A 167 21.75 1.65 -9.16
C SER A 167 20.31 1.45 -9.62
N CYS A 168 19.80 0.21 -9.62
CA CYS A 168 18.41 -0.07 -10.00
C CYS A 168 17.40 0.68 -9.13
N ILE A 169 17.67 0.77 -7.82
CA ILE A 169 16.82 1.56 -6.89
C ILE A 169 16.85 3.04 -7.29
N GLN A 170 18.03 3.61 -7.51
CA GLN A 170 18.16 5.01 -7.92
C GLN A 170 17.46 5.29 -9.26
N ASP A 171 17.63 4.42 -10.24
CA ASP A 171 17.02 4.59 -11.56
C ASP A 171 15.49 4.45 -11.49
N SER A 172 14.98 3.58 -10.61
CA SER A 172 13.54 3.50 -10.35
C SER A 172 12.98 4.78 -9.73
N PHE A 173 13.73 5.44 -8.84
CA PHE A 173 13.34 6.74 -8.28
C PHE A 173 13.36 7.84 -9.34
N LYS A 174 14.40 7.88 -10.18
CA LYS A 174 14.49 8.83 -11.31
C LYS A 174 13.33 8.65 -12.27
N TYR A 175 13.07 7.42 -12.71
CA TYR A 175 11.96 7.11 -13.60
C TYR A 175 10.60 7.51 -13.01
N ALA A 176 10.36 7.20 -11.72
CA ALA A 176 9.13 7.59 -11.04
C ALA A 176 8.98 9.10 -10.95
N LYS A 177 10.07 9.83 -10.67
CA LYS A 177 10.11 11.29 -10.63
C LYS A 177 9.83 11.88 -12.01
N GLU A 178 10.51 11.44 -13.05
CA GLU A 178 10.32 11.92 -14.43
C GLU A 178 8.88 11.70 -14.91
N ARG A 179 8.32 10.52 -14.64
CA ARG A 179 6.91 10.21 -14.96
C ARG A 179 5.95 11.10 -14.18
N TRP A 180 6.23 11.34 -12.90
CA TRP A 180 5.46 12.28 -12.10
C TRP A 180 5.55 13.68 -12.70
N ASP A 181 6.74 14.21 -12.96
CA ASP A 181 6.96 15.55 -13.49
C ASP A 181 6.29 15.74 -14.88
N GLN A 182 6.28 14.72 -15.74
CA GLN A 182 5.63 14.78 -17.06
C GLN A 182 4.09 14.78 -16.97
N SER A 183 3.51 14.04 -16.03
CA SER A 183 2.06 13.92 -15.87
C SER A 183 1.47 14.92 -14.88
N HIS A 184 2.29 15.45 -13.98
CA HIS A 184 1.94 16.42 -12.97
C HIS A 184 1.92 17.81 -13.59
N LYS A 185 0.80 18.16 -14.20
CA LYS A 185 0.47 19.56 -14.46
C LYS A 185 -0.11 20.11 -13.17
N PRO A 186 0.58 21.03 -12.46
CA PRO A 186 -0.05 21.69 -11.33
C PRO A 186 -1.32 22.37 -11.84
N PRO A 187 -2.49 22.06 -11.27
CA PRO A 187 -3.71 22.79 -11.59
C PRO A 187 -3.50 24.26 -11.25
N TYR A 188 -3.36 25.10 -12.28
CA TYR A 188 -3.40 26.55 -12.12
C TYR A 188 -4.85 26.95 -11.94
N PHE A 189 -5.30 27.01 -10.70
CA PHE A 189 -6.60 27.59 -10.35
C PHE A 189 -6.44 29.10 -10.20
N LYS A 190 -7.46 29.84 -10.63
CA LYS A 190 -7.61 31.28 -10.39
C LYS A 190 -8.71 31.53 -9.37
N ILE A 191 -8.64 32.68 -8.71
CA ILE A 191 -9.74 33.16 -7.88
C ILE A 191 -10.98 33.31 -8.76
N GLY A 192 -12.10 32.72 -8.34
CA GLY A 192 -13.35 32.66 -9.10
C GLY A 192 -13.58 31.36 -9.89
N ASP A 193 -12.57 30.50 -10.05
CA ASP A 193 -12.77 29.22 -10.75
C ASP A 193 -13.71 28.30 -9.95
N LEU A 194 -14.53 27.53 -10.67
CA LEU A 194 -15.36 26.49 -10.08
C LEU A 194 -14.58 25.17 -10.04
N VAL A 195 -14.59 24.53 -8.88
CA VAL A 195 -13.84 23.30 -8.64
C VAL A 195 -14.65 22.28 -7.85
N LEU A 196 -14.28 21.02 -8.00
CA LEU A 196 -14.83 19.88 -7.27
C LEU A 196 -13.81 19.39 -6.23
N VAL A 197 -14.26 19.06 -5.03
CA VAL A 197 -13.43 18.56 -3.93
C VAL A 197 -13.60 17.06 -3.78
N SER A 198 -12.50 16.31 -3.69
CA SER A 198 -12.54 14.86 -3.53
C SER A 198 -13.18 14.44 -2.20
N THR A 199 -14.13 13.50 -2.24
CA THR A 199 -14.83 12.99 -1.05
C THR A 199 -14.07 11.90 -0.28
N LEU A 200 -12.84 11.55 -0.72
CA LEU A 200 -12.03 10.45 -0.18
C LEU A 200 -11.81 10.57 1.33
N ASN A 201 -11.55 11.77 1.83
CA ASN A 201 -11.23 12.03 3.24
C ASN A 201 -12.45 12.42 4.09
N PHE A 202 -13.66 12.36 3.52
CA PHE A 202 -14.87 12.77 4.20
C PHE A 202 -15.71 11.57 4.64
N ASN A 203 -15.73 11.35 5.96
CA ASN A 203 -16.47 10.26 6.59
C ASN A 203 -17.95 10.58 6.91
N LYS A 204 -18.35 11.86 6.81
CA LYS A 204 -19.68 12.37 7.23
C LYS A 204 -20.48 13.03 6.11
N ILE A 205 -20.22 12.69 4.85
CA ILE A 205 -21.08 13.13 3.73
C ILE A 205 -22.28 12.16 3.69
N LYS A 206 -23.48 12.67 3.43
CA LYS A 206 -24.70 11.86 3.36
C LYS A 206 -24.58 10.74 2.32
N GLY A 207 -25.10 9.56 2.64
CA GLY A 207 -25.16 8.40 1.75
C GLY A 207 -24.20 7.26 2.10
N PRO A 208 -24.42 6.05 1.55
CA PRO A 208 -23.58 4.89 1.83
C PRO A 208 -22.19 5.02 1.16
N LYS A 209 -21.14 4.62 1.87
CA LYS A 209 -19.72 4.79 1.46
C LYS A 209 -19.39 4.29 0.04
N LYS A 210 -20.14 3.31 -0.47
CA LYS A 210 -19.95 2.72 -1.82
C LYS A 210 -20.71 3.44 -2.94
N LEU A 211 -21.74 4.24 -2.64
CA LEU A 211 -22.57 4.93 -3.65
C LEU A 211 -22.47 6.45 -3.57
N LYS A 212 -21.63 7.01 -2.68
CA LYS A 212 -21.40 8.44 -2.63
C LYS A 212 -20.56 8.90 -3.82
N ASP A 213 -20.85 10.09 -4.32
CA ASP A 213 -20.04 10.71 -5.36
C ASP A 213 -18.58 10.86 -4.90
N SER A 214 -17.64 10.55 -5.78
CA SER A 214 -16.20 10.64 -5.49
C SER A 214 -15.72 12.09 -5.34
N PHE A 215 -16.53 13.05 -5.79
CA PHE A 215 -16.26 14.49 -5.73
C PHE A 215 -17.52 15.26 -5.36
N ALA A 216 -17.39 16.27 -4.51
CA ALA A 216 -18.45 17.18 -4.07
C ALA A 216 -18.22 18.59 -4.65
N GLY A 217 -19.31 19.33 -4.88
CA GLY A 217 -19.27 20.68 -5.43
C GLY A 217 -20.24 20.84 -6.61
N PRO A 218 -20.12 21.91 -7.41
CA PRO A 218 -18.97 22.82 -7.52
C PRO A 218 -18.87 23.87 -6.40
N PHE A 219 -17.64 24.21 -6.01
CA PHE A 219 -17.30 25.28 -5.07
C PHE A 219 -16.44 26.32 -5.77
N MET A 220 -16.54 27.57 -5.34
CA MET A 220 -15.76 28.67 -5.91
C MET A 220 -14.42 28.82 -5.18
N VAL A 221 -13.36 29.09 -5.93
CA VAL A 221 -12.04 29.43 -5.38
C VAL A 221 -12.05 30.87 -4.85
N LYS A 222 -11.90 31.04 -3.53
CA LYS A 222 -11.89 32.34 -2.86
C LYS A 222 -10.49 32.93 -2.75
N ALA A 223 -9.49 32.10 -2.45
CA ALA A 223 -8.10 32.53 -2.34
C ALA A 223 -7.12 31.39 -2.66
N LEU A 224 -5.92 31.74 -3.08
CA LEU A 224 -4.82 30.80 -3.33
C LEU A 224 -3.78 30.96 -2.22
N HIS A 225 -3.47 29.87 -1.53
CA HIS A 225 -2.45 29.82 -0.48
C HIS A 225 -1.21 29.12 -1.04
N GLY A 226 -0.42 29.89 -1.79
CA GLY A 226 0.74 29.37 -2.53
C GLY A 226 0.37 28.41 -3.67
N PRO A 227 1.33 27.62 -4.20
CA PRO A 227 1.10 26.73 -5.34
C PRO A 227 0.33 25.45 -4.97
N ASN A 228 0.21 25.12 -3.68
CA ASN A 228 -0.20 23.79 -3.23
C ASN A 228 -1.55 23.76 -2.50
N ALA A 229 -2.14 24.90 -2.16
CA ALA A 229 -3.39 24.94 -1.41
C ALA A 229 -4.33 26.05 -1.92
N VAL A 230 -5.63 25.74 -1.92
CA VAL A 230 -6.69 26.63 -2.40
C VAL A 230 -7.75 26.73 -1.32
N GLN A 231 -8.18 27.95 -1.04
CA GLN A 231 -9.32 28.22 -0.15
C GLN A 231 -10.59 28.31 -0.97
N LEU A 232 -11.58 27.51 -0.60
CA LEU A 232 -12.86 27.38 -1.27
C LEU A 232 -13.98 28.01 -0.45
N GLU A 233 -14.98 28.52 -1.14
CA GLU A 233 -16.26 28.87 -0.55
C GLU A 233 -17.13 27.61 -0.45
N LEU A 234 -17.15 27.01 0.75
CA LEU A 234 -17.87 25.76 0.99
C LEU A 234 -19.34 26.02 1.29
N THR A 235 -20.21 25.29 0.61
CA THR A 235 -21.67 25.27 0.81
C THR A 235 -22.18 23.86 1.11
N GLY A 236 -23.43 23.74 1.58
CA GLY A 236 -24.09 22.47 1.83
C GLY A 236 -23.41 21.61 2.91
N ASP A 237 -23.27 20.30 2.63
CA ASP A 237 -22.74 19.30 3.59
C ASP A 237 -21.27 19.55 4.02
N LEU A 238 -20.54 20.45 3.33
CA LEU A 238 -19.14 20.79 3.63
C LEU A 238 -18.96 22.14 4.33
N MET A 239 -20.04 22.90 4.60
CA MET A 239 -19.97 24.24 5.20
C MET A 239 -19.20 24.27 6.54
N ASN A 240 -19.27 23.20 7.33
CA ASN A 240 -18.60 23.08 8.64
C ASN A 240 -17.17 22.55 8.57
N LYS A 241 -16.58 22.43 7.36
CA LYS A 241 -15.22 21.92 7.16
C LYS A 241 -14.25 23.06 6.92
N HIS A 242 -12.96 22.81 7.18
CA HIS A 242 -11.93 23.80 6.91
C HIS A 242 -11.90 24.12 5.39
N PRO A 243 -11.95 25.41 4.99
CA PRO A 243 -12.15 25.79 3.59
C PRO A 243 -10.90 25.62 2.71
N THR A 244 -9.72 25.43 3.31
CA THR A 244 -8.46 25.26 2.56
C THR A 244 -8.19 23.79 2.26
N PHE A 245 -8.03 23.47 0.97
CA PHE A 245 -7.72 22.13 0.47
C PHE A 245 -6.43 22.12 -0.34
N PRO A 246 -5.65 21.03 -0.27
CA PRO A 246 -4.55 20.79 -1.19
C PRO A 246 -5.03 20.71 -2.63
N VAL A 247 -4.28 21.28 -3.57
CA VAL A 247 -4.56 21.26 -5.01
C VAL A 247 -4.74 19.83 -5.55
N SER A 248 -4.08 18.84 -4.96
CA SER A 248 -4.21 17.42 -5.31
C SER A 248 -5.58 16.80 -5.01
N LEU A 249 -6.37 17.41 -4.11
CA LEU A 249 -7.72 16.96 -3.75
C LEU A 249 -8.81 17.72 -4.51
N ILE A 250 -8.43 18.59 -5.44
CA ILE A 250 -9.32 19.49 -6.16
C ILE A 250 -9.25 19.18 -7.66
N LYS A 251 -10.40 19.21 -8.33
CA LYS A 251 -10.50 19.02 -9.78
C LYS A 251 -11.25 20.20 -10.40
N ALA A 252 -10.76 20.72 -11.53
CA ALA A 252 -11.48 21.76 -12.27
C ALA A 252 -12.89 21.28 -12.66
N TYR A 253 -13.90 22.12 -12.42
CA TYR A 253 -15.26 21.83 -12.84
C TYR A 253 -15.39 22.14 -14.34
N SER A 254 -15.85 21.15 -15.12
CA SER A 254 -16.25 21.37 -16.51
C SER A 254 -17.76 21.19 -16.61
N SER A 255 -18.46 22.18 -17.16
CA SER A 255 -19.87 22.07 -17.46
C SER A 255 -20.04 21.06 -18.61
N SER A 256 -20.64 19.91 -18.31
CA SER A 256 -21.05 18.96 -19.35
C SER A 256 -21.99 19.61 -20.35
N ASP A 257 -21.69 19.49 -21.64
CA ASP A 257 -22.58 19.90 -22.73
C ASP A 257 -23.92 19.20 -22.60
N LYS A 258 -25.00 19.99 -22.55
CA LYS A 258 -26.36 19.48 -22.38
C LYS A 258 -26.82 18.63 -23.57
N GLU A 259 -26.19 18.78 -24.73
CA GLU A 259 -26.53 18.05 -25.95
C GLU A 259 -26.01 16.61 -25.97
N LEU A 260 -24.89 16.31 -25.29
CA LEU A 260 -24.24 15.00 -25.32
C LEU A 260 -24.83 13.98 -24.31
N ILE A 261 -25.46 14.45 -23.22
CA ILE A 261 -26.00 13.58 -22.16
C ILE A 261 -27.31 14.18 -21.59
N PRO A 262 -28.46 13.94 -22.23
CA PRO A 262 -29.73 14.61 -21.90
C PRO A 262 -30.35 14.17 -20.56
N LEU A 263 -29.95 13.03 -19.98
CA LEU A 263 -30.56 12.45 -18.77
C LEU A 263 -29.95 12.93 -17.44
N ARG A 264 -28.90 13.76 -17.46
CA ARG A 264 -28.24 14.22 -16.23
C ARG A 264 -28.91 15.49 -15.69
N ASN A 265 -30.04 15.33 -15.00
CA ASN A 265 -30.62 16.43 -14.22
C ASN A 265 -29.65 16.82 -13.10
N LYS A 266 -29.11 18.04 -13.16
CA LYS A 266 -28.35 18.63 -12.03
C LYS A 266 -29.37 19.06 -10.96
N PRO A 267 -29.17 18.78 -9.67
CA PRO A 267 -29.85 19.55 -8.64
C PRO A 267 -29.48 21.05 -8.81
N PRO A 268 -30.39 21.99 -8.54
CA PRO A 268 -30.10 23.41 -8.66
C PRO A 268 -28.86 23.77 -7.84
N LEU A 269 -27.97 24.58 -8.41
CA LEU A 269 -26.86 25.17 -7.67
C LEU A 269 -27.43 26.14 -6.64
N GLU A 270 -27.26 25.84 -5.35
CA GLU A 270 -27.49 26.82 -4.29
C GLU A 270 -26.36 27.86 -4.33
N ILE A 271 -26.60 28.96 -5.05
CA ILE A 271 -25.75 30.14 -5.00
C ILE A 271 -26.05 30.83 -3.67
N PRO A 272 -25.07 31.06 -2.78
CA PRO A 272 -25.30 31.85 -1.58
C PRO A 272 -25.72 33.27 -1.98
N PRO A 273 -26.79 33.84 -1.39
CA PRO A 273 -27.18 35.22 -1.69
C PRO A 273 -26.06 36.18 -1.31
N LEU A 274 -25.83 37.21 -2.15
CA LEU A 274 -25.00 38.34 -1.78
C LEU A 274 -25.60 38.99 -0.53
N GLU A 275 -24.82 39.08 0.55
CA GLU A 275 -25.23 39.78 1.76
C GLU A 275 -25.34 41.29 1.48
N GLU A 276 -26.52 41.76 1.07
CA GLU A 276 -26.92 43.14 1.35
C GLU A 276 -27.31 43.21 2.84
N GLY A 277 -26.61 44.07 3.57
CA GLY A 277 -26.73 44.18 5.02
C GLY A 277 -28.13 44.57 5.46
N GLU A 278 -28.90 43.62 5.99
CA GLU A 278 -30.08 43.91 6.78
C GLU A 278 -29.72 44.03 8.25
N GLU A 279 -29.74 45.26 8.77
CA GLU A 279 -29.76 45.51 10.21
C GLU A 279 -31.03 44.91 10.83
N LYS A 280 -30.88 43.83 11.59
CA LYS A 280 -31.99 43.22 12.32
C LYS A 280 -32.42 44.11 13.49
N LYS A 281 -33.58 44.76 13.36
CA LYS A 281 -34.25 45.47 14.46
C LYS A 281 -34.75 44.47 15.51
N ILE A 282 -34.23 44.60 16.72
CA ILE A 282 -34.62 43.83 17.91
C ILE A 282 -36.03 44.25 18.37
N MET A 283 -37.00 43.33 18.39
CA MET A 283 -38.35 43.65 18.88
C MET A 283 -38.53 43.33 20.37
N LYS A 284 -37.95 42.24 20.90
CA LYS A 284 -38.00 41.95 22.34
C LYS A 284 -36.91 41.01 22.83
N VAL A 285 -36.26 41.35 23.95
CA VAL A 285 -35.31 40.47 24.64
C VAL A 285 -36.06 39.45 25.50
N LEU A 286 -35.82 38.17 25.22
CA LEU A 286 -36.47 37.03 25.89
C LEU A 286 -35.64 36.45 27.03
N LYS A 287 -34.31 36.54 26.98
CA LYS A 287 -33.40 36.05 28.03
C LYS A 287 -32.03 36.71 27.94
N GLU A 288 -31.41 36.98 29.09
CA GLU A 288 -30.03 37.48 29.19
C GLU A 288 -29.13 36.40 29.81
N ARG A 289 -27.93 36.21 29.23
CA ARG A 289 -26.87 35.41 29.82
C ARG A 289 -25.57 36.21 29.87
N ARG A 290 -24.89 36.16 31.02
CA ARG A 290 -23.52 36.70 31.17
C ARG A 290 -22.50 35.62 30.86
N THR A 291 -21.51 35.94 30.04
CA THR A 291 -20.38 35.05 29.77
C THR A 291 -19.35 35.10 30.91
N ARG A 292 -18.45 34.12 30.94
CA ARG A 292 -17.55 33.84 32.08
C ARG A 292 -16.52 34.95 32.34
N ASN A 293 -16.21 35.76 31.32
CA ASN A 293 -15.53 37.04 31.48
C ASN A 293 -16.60 38.12 31.63
N LYS A 294 -16.76 38.66 32.85
CA LYS A 294 -17.85 39.56 33.33
C LYS A 294 -18.11 40.84 32.51
N LYS A 295 -17.54 41.02 31.32
CA LYS A 295 -17.71 42.19 30.45
C LYS A 295 -18.76 42.01 29.35
N ASP A 296 -19.03 40.79 28.89
CA ASP A 296 -19.92 40.60 27.73
C ASP A 296 -21.27 39.97 28.12
N ARG A 297 -22.34 40.53 27.57
CA ARG A 297 -23.73 40.08 27.77
C ARG A 297 -24.30 39.60 26.44
N GLU A 298 -24.84 38.39 26.45
CA GLU A 298 -25.55 37.83 25.30
C GLU A 298 -27.06 37.84 25.58
N TYR A 299 -27.83 38.28 24.58
CA TYR A 299 -29.28 38.38 24.66
C TYR A 299 -29.92 37.44 23.65
N LEU A 300 -30.89 36.65 24.11
CA LEU A 300 -31.80 35.91 23.25
C LEU A 300 -32.93 36.87 22.86
N VAL A 301 -33.12 37.12 21.57
CA VAL A 301 -34.01 38.15 21.06
C VAL A 301 -34.99 37.57 20.04
N ARG A 302 -36.23 38.08 20.01
CA ARG A 302 -37.26 37.78 19.00
C ARG A 302 -37.60 39.02 18.18
#